data_AF-A0A4Q2XI11-F1
#
_entry.id   AF-A0A4Q2XI11-F1
#
_cell.length_a   1.000
_cell.length_b   1.000
_cell.length_c   1.000
_cell.angle_alpha   90.00
_cell.angle_beta   90.00
_cell.angle_gamma   90.00
#
_symmetry.space_group_name_H-M   'P 1'
#
loop_
_entity.id
_entity.type
_entity.pdbx_description
1 polymer ?
#
loop_
_entity_poly.entity_id
_entity_poly.type
_entity_poly.pdbx_seq_one_letter_code
_entity_poly.pdbx_strand_id
1 'polypeptide(L)'
;MLAKVGDLKAGVAKVAASERDLIKSRAERMAVVRRENLQREEADTDKLNRRFMELDARRQQEIELAHAAAEARGAWIHRAYHASKSALADRAQGVKDRRIGQVQGSIMRNRQARQEELAKAKLDHGEFLAKVAAGRAVRRDLGKAVLKTFRSYQLLIHGRFHGNAAAGNDMGQEGDPYRSHALMLENTGVAAEAAADANRLPLVRLFRLIPLWVILVVVAGMHLWYSFRPGGAGITPALPSFAISMGTLILLWLVGLVTGLPLVRRASSALASARAYEMAAEKQSVARLAALDAEIQKENASEGESLSETFRESDSDWKAGLAEGQKKLDRKFSALPARLESLY
;
A
#
# COMPACT_ATOMS: atom_id res chain seq x y z
N MET A 1 -81.32 57.01 -126.62
CA MET A 1 -79.94 57.04 -126.03
C MET A 1 -79.88 57.40 -124.55
N LEU A 2 -80.97 57.82 -123.88
CA LEU A 2 -80.95 58.23 -122.47
C LEU A 2 -81.05 57.08 -121.43
N ALA A 3 -81.52 55.89 -121.82
CA ALA A 3 -81.60 54.72 -120.93
C ALA A 3 -80.21 54.14 -120.57
N LYS A 4 -79.27 54.12 -121.52
CA LYS A 4 -77.92 53.54 -121.34
C LYS A 4 -77.01 54.30 -120.35
N VAL A 5 -77.28 55.59 -120.09
CA VAL A 5 -76.51 56.41 -119.13
C VAL A 5 -77.00 56.20 -117.69
N GLY A 6 -78.30 55.91 -117.51
CA GLY A 6 -78.87 55.53 -116.22
C GLY A 6 -78.31 54.20 -115.71
N ASP A 7 -78.20 53.21 -116.61
CA ASP A 7 -77.64 51.89 -116.29
C ASP A 7 -76.16 51.96 -115.92
N LEU A 8 -75.38 52.86 -116.54
CA LEU A 8 -73.96 53.05 -116.23
C LEU A 8 -73.75 53.77 -114.88
N LYS A 9 -74.57 54.77 -114.55
CA LYS A 9 -74.58 55.42 -113.22
C LYS A 9 -75.00 54.45 -112.12
N ALA A 10 -76.00 53.60 -112.38
CA ALA A 10 -76.41 52.56 -111.47
C ALA A 10 -75.32 51.49 -111.29
N GLY A 11 -74.61 51.11 -112.36
CA GLY A 11 -73.47 50.20 -112.33
C GLY A 11 -72.29 50.74 -111.51
N VAL A 12 -71.88 51.99 -111.73
CA VAL A 12 -70.79 52.64 -110.98
C VAL A 12 -71.16 52.85 -109.51
N ALA A 13 -72.40 53.24 -109.21
CA ALA A 13 -72.88 53.34 -107.83
C ALA A 13 -72.91 51.98 -107.13
N LYS A 14 -73.26 50.91 -107.86
CA LYS A 14 -73.27 49.54 -107.33
C LYS A 14 -71.85 49.01 -107.10
N VAL A 15 -70.90 49.31 -107.97
CA VAL A 15 -69.48 48.98 -107.79
C VAL A 15 -68.89 49.77 -106.62
N ALA A 16 -69.12 51.07 -106.54
CA ALA A 16 -68.64 51.90 -105.42
C ALA A 16 -69.28 51.51 -104.07
N ALA A 17 -70.55 51.09 -104.06
CA ALA A 17 -71.18 50.50 -102.88
C ALA A 17 -70.53 49.16 -102.52
N SER A 18 -70.28 48.28 -103.51
CA SER A 18 -69.60 47.01 -103.28
C SER A 18 -68.15 47.15 -102.82
N GLU A 19 -67.42 48.17 -103.30
CA GLU A 19 -66.07 48.50 -102.84
C GLU A 19 -66.08 49.06 -101.42
N ARG A 20 -67.05 49.91 -101.06
CA ARG A 20 -67.23 50.37 -99.68
C ARG A 20 -67.56 49.21 -98.75
N ASP A 21 -68.42 48.29 -99.17
CA ASP A 21 -68.76 47.10 -98.39
C ASP A 21 -67.56 46.14 -98.27
N LEU A 22 -66.74 46.01 -99.32
CA LEU A 22 -65.49 45.24 -99.29
C LEU A 22 -64.47 45.86 -98.33
N ILE A 23 -64.26 47.18 -98.41
CA ILE A 23 -63.36 47.93 -97.51
C ILE A 23 -63.84 47.83 -96.06
N LYS A 24 -65.15 47.97 -95.83
CA LYS A 24 -65.77 47.81 -94.52
C LYS A 24 -65.61 46.38 -93.99
N SER A 25 -65.90 45.37 -94.80
CA SER A 25 -65.69 43.95 -94.42
C SER A 25 -64.22 43.60 -94.19
N ARG A 26 -63.29 44.27 -94.89
CA ARG A 26 -61.84 44.08 -94.69
C ARG A 26 -61.38 44.77 -93.41
N ALA A 27 -61.88 45.97 -93.11
CA ALA A 27 -61.61 46.67 -91.87
C ALA A 27 -62.18 45.93 -90.65
N GLU A 28 -63.40 45.40 -90.77
CA GLU A 28 -64.04 44.55 -89.75
C GLU A 28 -63.24 43.26 -89.53
N ARG A 29 -62.82 42.58 -90.61
CA ARG A 29 -61.93 41.39 -90.52
C ARG A 29 -60.58 41.73 -89.90
N MET A 30 -59.95 42.84 -90.27
CA MET A 30 -58.69 43.30 -89.67
C MET A 30 -58.84 43.70 -88.19
N ALA A 31 -59.97 44.29 -87.80
CA ALA A 31 -60.27 44.60 -86.41
C ALA A 31 -60.46 43.33 -85.58
N VAL A 32 -61.14 42.31 -86.12
CA VAL A 32 -61.25 40.99 -85.49
C VAL A 32 -59.87 40.33 -85.34
N VAL A 33 -59.06 40.30 -86.40
CA VAL A 33 -57.69 39.74 -86.36
C VAL A 33 -56.79 40.50 -85.39
N ARG A 34 -56.86 41.84 -85.31
CA ARG A 34 -56.12 42.63 -84.30
C ARG A 34 -56.57 42.31 -82.88
N ARG A 35 -57.87 42.17 -82.65
CA ARG A 35 -58.43 41.84 -81.34
C ARG A 35 -58.05 40.42 -80.92
N GLU A 36 -58.06 39.48 -81.85
CA GLU A 36 -57.61 38.10 -81.63
C GLU A 36 -56.09 38.03 -81.38
N ASN A 37 -55.29 38.80 -82.11
CA ASN A 37 -53.84 38.90 -81.87
C ASN A 37 -53.54 39.51 -80.50
N LEU A 38 -54.23 40.59 -80.10
CA LEU A 38 -54.10 41.18 -78.75
C LEU A 38 -54.51 40.20 -77.65
N GLN A 39 -55.62 39.49 -77.82
CA GLN A 39 -56.07 38.47 -76.86
C GLN A 39 -55.10 37.28 -76.77
N ARG A 40 -54.49 36.88 -77.89
CA ARG A 40 -53.44 35.85 -77.89
C ARG A 40 -52.18 36.34 -77.20
N GLU A 41 -51.77 37.57 -77.45
CA GLU A 41 -50.59 38.19 -76.82
C GLU A 41 -50.80 38.38 -75.30
N GLU A 42 -51.99 38.81 -74.87
CA GLU A 42 -52.39 38.86 -73.46
C GLU A 42 -52.43 37.46 -72.83
N ALA A 43 -53.02 36.47 -73.50
CA ALA A 43 -53.07 35.10 -72.99
C ALA A 43 -51.68 34.43 -72.91
N ASP A 44 -50.79 34.73 -73.84
CA ASP A 44 -49.42 34.22 -73.86
C ASP A 44 -48.54 34.94 -72.84
N THR A 45 -48.71 36.24 -72.63
CA THR A 45 -48.03 36.98 -71.54
C THR A 45 -48.50 36.51 -70.17
N ASP A 46 -49.79 36.25 -69.97
CA ASP A 46 -50.32 35.65 -68.74
C ASP A 46 -49.79 34.23 -68.49
N LYS A 47 -49.68 33.39 -69.53
CA LYS A 47 -49.07 32.06 -69.42
C LYS A 47 -47.58 32.13 -69.07
N LEU A 48 -46.84 33.05 -69.69
CA LEU A 48 -45.43 33.26 -69.38
C LEU A 48 -45.25 33.75 -67.95
N ASN A 49 -46.04 34.72 -67.50
CA ASN A 49 -46.01 35.21 -66.12
C ASN A 49 -46.30 34.10 -65.11
N ARG A 50 -47.32 33.24 -65.35
CA ARG A 50 -47.58 32.07 -64.49
C ARG A 50 -46.40 31.10 -64.44
N ARG A 51 -45.78 30.79 -65.59
CA ARG A 51 -44.58 29.95 -65.63
C ARG A 51 -43.39 30.59 -64.91
N PHE A 52 -43.20 31.90 -65.03
CA PHE A 52 -42.15 32.61 -64.27
C PHE A 52 -42.40 32.53 -62.77
N MET A 53 -43.63 32.77 -62.30
CA MET A 53 -43.97 32.63 -60.88
C MET A 53 -43.81 31.20 -60.36
N GLU A 54 -44.18 30.19 -61.16
CA GLU A 54 -43.96 28.78 -60.81
C GLU A 54 -42.47 28.41 -60.75
N LEU A 55 -41.66 28.90 -61.70
CA LEU A 55 -40.22 28.69 -61.71
C LEU A 55 -39.53 29.40 -60.54
N ASP A 56 -39.93 30.64 -60.23
CA ASP A 56 -39.42 31.38 -59.08
C ASP A 56 -39.82 30.71 -57.77
N ALA A 57 -41.07 30.25 -57.63
CA ALA A 57 -41.51 29.51 -56.46
C ALA A 57 -40.74 28.20 -56.27
N ARG A 58 -40.49 27.43 -57.35
CA ARG A 58 -39.65 26.22 -57.30
C ARG A 58 -38.22 26.54 -56.92
N ARG A 59 -37.61 27.55 -57.53
CA ARG A 59 -36.25 27.98 -57.23
C ARG A 59 -36.11 28.46 -55.79
N GLN A 60 -37.09 29.21 -55.29
CA GLN A 60 -37.14 29.66 -53.90
C GLN A 60 -37.24 28.47 -52.94
N GLN A 61 -38.10 27.50 -53.25
CA GLN A 61 -38.22 26.27 -52.47
C GLN A 61 -36.92 25.44 -52.48
N GLU A 62 -36.23 25.34 -53.63
CA GLU A 62 -34.91 24.69 -53.73
C GLU A 62 -33.85 25.40 -52.88
N ILE A 63 -33.84 26.75 -52.89
CA ILE A 63 -32.96 27.57 -52.05
C ILE A 63 -33.27 27.34 -50.57
N GLU A 64 -34.53 27.32 -50.17
CA GLU A 64 -34.96 27.07 -48.78
C GLU A 64 -34.56 25.66 -48.31
N LEU A 65 -34.76 24.63 -49.14
CA LEU A 65 -34.33 23.27 -48.84
C LEU A 65 -32.80 23.16 -48.72
N ALA A 66 -32.06 23.86 -49.59
CA ALA A 66 -30.60 23.92 -49.52
C ALA A 66 -30.13 24.63 -48.24
N HIS A 67 -30.76 25.74 -47.85
CA HIS A 67 -30.48 26.44 -46.59
C HIS A 67 -30.78 25.56 -45.37
N ALA A 68 -31.95 24.94 -45.32
CA ALA A 68 -32.33 24.04 -44.22
C ALA A 68 -31.36 22.85 -44.09
N ALA A 69 -30.93 22.27 -45.22
CA ALA A 69 -29.93 21.21 -45.24
C ALA A 69 -28.55 21.69 -44.75
N ALA A 70 -28.13 22.91 -45.11
CA ALA A 70 -26.89 23.52 -44.65
C ALA A 70 -26.91 23.78 -43.13
N GLU A 71 -28.01 24.33 -42.61
CA GLU A 71 -28.20 24.56 -41.17
C GLU A 71 -28.20 23.24 -40.38
N ALA A 72 -28.90 22.21 -40.87
CA ALA A 72 -28.93 20.90 -40.24
C ALA A 72 -27.53 20.25 -40.18
N ARG A 73 -26.74 20.37 -41.26
CA ARG A 73 -25.35 19.92 -41.28
C ARG A 73 -24.48 20.71 -40.30
N GLY A 74 -24.64 22.03 -40.24
CA GLY A 74 -23.94 22.89 -39.26
C GLY A 74 -24.23 22.45 -37.82
N ALA A 75 -25.50 22.28 -37.47
CA ALA A 75 -25.93 21.82 -36.16
C ALA A 75 -25.35 20.43 -35.82
N TRP A 76 -25.35 19.49 -36.78
CA TRP A 76 -24.75 18.17 -36.60
C TRP A 76 -23.25 18.24 -36.37
N ILE A 77 -22.52 19.05 -37.15
CA ILE A 77 -21.07 19.28 -36.99
C ILE A 77 -20.75 19.83 -35.60
N HIS A 78 -21.50 20.82 -35.11
CA HIS A 78 -21.35 21.36 -33.75
C HIS A 78 -21.58 20.29 -32.67
N ARG A 79 -22.66 19.50 -32.78
CA ARG A 79 -22.94 18.40 -31.84
C ARG A 79 -21.82 17.36 -31.83
N ALA A 80 -21.36 16.95 -33.02
CA ALA A 80 -20.27 15.97 -33.15
C ALA A 80 -18.96 16.49 -32.55
N TYR A 81 -18.67 17.79 -32.70
CA TYR A 81 -17.52 18.43 -32.09
C TYR A 81 -17.59 18.45 -30.55
N HIS A 82 -18.71 18.85 -29.97
CA HIS A 82 -18.89 18.83 -28.51
C HIS A 82 -18.84 17.41 -27.95
N ALA A 83 -19.46 16.44 -28.63
CA ALA A 83 -19.36 15.03 -28.26
C ALA A 83 -17.92 14.52 -28.32
N SER A 84 -17.14 14.94 -29.34
CA SER A 84 -15.72 14.60 -29.45
C SER A 84 -14.87 15.21 -28.34
N LYS A 85 -15.17 16.44 -27.91
CA LYS A 85 -14.52 17.08 -26.75
C LYS A 85 -14.82 16.35 -25.45
N SER A 86 -16.08 15.97 -25.21
CA SER A 86 -16.46 15.15 -24.05
C SER A 86 -15.73 13.82 -24.04
N ALA A 87 -15.79 13.08 -25.15
CA ALA A 87 -15.15 11.78 -25.27
C ALA A 87 -13.62 11.83 -25.15
N LEU A 88 -12.98 12.97 -25.48
CA LEU A 88 -11.56 13.19 -25.22
C LEU A 88 -11.29 13.39 -23.72
N ALA A 89 -12.09 14.23 -23.05
CA ALA A 89 -11.97 14.46 -21.62
C ALA A 89 -12.16 13.18 -20.81
N ASP A 90 -13.18 12.39 -21.13
CA ASP A 90 -13.46 11.11 -20.46
C ASP A 90 -12.32 10.10 -20.64
N ARG A 91 -11.74 10.02 -21.84
CA ARG A 91 -10.58 9.16 -22.10
C ARG A 91 -9.34 9.61 -21.34
N ALA A 92 -9.05 10.91 -21.33
CA ALA A 92 -7.91 11.45 -20.61
C ALA A 92 -8.06 11.20 -19.09
N GLN A 93 -9.25 11.46 -18.54
CA GLN A 93 -9.57 11.19 -17.14
C GLN A 93 -9.44 9.69 -16.81
N GLY A 94 -9.96 8.81 -17.68
CA GLY A 94 -9.85 7.37 -17.50
C GLY A 94 -8.41 6.85 -17.50
N VAL A 95 -7.48 7.47 -18.26
CA VAL A 95 -6.04 7.11 -18.20
C VAL A 95 -5.43 7.56 -16.88
N LYS A 96 -5.73 8.78 -16.42
CA LYS A 96 -5.29 9.32 -15.12
C LYS A 96 -5.74 8.40 -13.97
N ASP A 97 -7.03 8.06 -13.94
CA ASP A 97 -7.59 7.24 -12.87
C ASP A 97 -7.03 5.81 -12.86
N ARG A 98 -6.76 5.23 -14.04
CA ARG A 98 -6.09 3.92 -14.12
C ARG A 98 -4.67 3.96 -13.57
N ARG A 99 -3.87 4.98 -13.91
CA ARG A 99 -2.50 5.12 -13.41
C ARG A 99 -2.49 5.28 -11.89
N ILE A 100 -3.35 6.14 -11.36
CA ILE A 100 -3.51 6.33 -9.91
C ILE A 100 -3.95 5.02 -9.25
N GLY A 101 -4.97 4.34 -9.80
CA GLY A 101 -5.47 3.07 -9.25
C GLY A 101 -4.43 1.96 -9.25
N GLN A 102 -3.57 1.89 -10.27
CA GLN A 102 -2.47 0.92 -10.31
C GLN A 102 -1.45 1.15 -9.19
N VAL A 103 -1.05 2.41 -8.97
CA VAL A 103 -0.08 2.77 -7.91
C VAL A 103 -0.69 2.59 -6.52
N GLN A 104 -1.95 2.99 -6.32
CA GLN A 104 -2.66 2.72 -5.07
C GLN A 104 -2.76 1.22 -4.79
N GLY A 105 -3.07 0.42 -5.83
CA GLY A 105 -3.13 -1.03 -5.72
C GLY A 105 -1.78 -1.68 -5.37
N SER A 106 -0.66 -1.19 -5.92
CA SER A 106 0.67 -1.70 -5.55
C SER A 106 1.04 -1.32 -4.12
N ILE A 107 0.77 -0.08 -3.70
CA ILE A 107 0.98 0.39 -2.32
C ILE A 107 0.16 -0.45 -1.35
N MET A 108 -1.12 -0.68 -1.61
CA MET A 108 -1.96 -1.50 -0.73
C MET A 108 -1.44 -2.93 -0.57
N ARG A 109 -1.01 -3.57 -1.67
CA ARG A 109 -0.41 -4.91 -1.61
C ARG A 109 0.90 -4.92 -0.83
N ASN A 110 1.76 -3.91 -1.01
CA ASN A 110 3.00 -3.80 -0.26
C ASN A 110 2.75 -3.63 1.24
N ARG A 111 1.82 -2.74 1.61
CA ARG A 111 1.41 -2.55 3.01
C ARG A 111 0.86 -3.82 3.64
N GLN A 112 0.05 -4.58 2.90
CA GLN A 112 -0.45 -5.87 3.38
C GLN A 112 0.70 -6.85 3.61
N ALA A 113 1.62 -6.99 2.64
CA ALA A 113 2.78 -7.87 2.78
C ALA A 113 3.67 -7.48 3.97
N ARG A 114 3.92 -6.18 4.18
CA ARG A 114 4.68 -5.67 5.34
C ARG A 114 3.95 -5.88 6.67
N GLN A 115 2.62 -5.76 6.71
CA GLN A 115 1.83 -6.09 7.91
C GLN A 115 1.90 -7.59 8.24
N GLU A 116 1.84 -8.45 7.23
CA GLU A 116 2.01 -9.90 7.38
C GLU A 116 3.43 -10.24 7.88
N GLU A 117 4.46 -9.58 7.35
CA GLU A 117 5.84 -9.70 7.82
C GLU A 117 6.00 -9.27 9.28
N LEU A 118 5.42 -8.13 9.67
CA LEU A 118 5.43 -7.66 11.06
C LEU A 118 4.68 -8.61 11.99
N ALA A 119 3.53 -9.15 11.56
CA ALA A 119 2.77 -10.12 12.33
C ALA A 119 3.57 -11.41 12.56
N LYS A 120 4.24 -11.91 11.50
CA LYS A 120 5.16 -13.05 11.61
C LYS A 120 6.32 -12.75 12.55
N ALA A 121 6.96 -11.59 12.42
CA ALA A 121 8.05 -11.19 13.31
C ALA A 121 7.62 -11.08 14.79
N LYS A 122 6.38 -10.64 15.06
CA LYS A 122 5.80 -10.63 16.41
C LYS A 122 5.58 -12.04 16.97
N LEU A 123 5.11 -12.97 16.13
CA LEU A 123 4.97 -14.38 16.51
C LEU A 123 6.33 -15.00 16.82
N ASP A 124 7.31 -14.84 15.92
CA ASP A 124 8.68 -15.32 16.10
C ASP A 124 9.32 -14.74 17.38
N HIS A 125 9.09 -13.45 17.66
CA HIS A 125 9.51 -12.81 18.90
C HIS A 125 8.86 -13.43 20.14
N GLY A 126 7.55 -13.70 20.10
CA GLY A 126 6.83 -14.38 21.17
C GLY A 126 7.37 -15.80 21.45
N GLU A 127 7.61 -16.58 20.40
CA GLU A 127 8.23 -17.90 20.52
C GLU A 127 9.65 -17.82 21.09
N PHE A 128 10.42 -16.82 20.66
CA PHE A 128 11.76 -16.58 21.18
C PHE A 128 11.76 -16.25 22.67
N LEU A 129 10.85 -15.37 23.12
CA LEU A 129 10.70 -15.06 24.55
C LEU A 129 10.32 -16.29 25.38
N ALA A 130 9.49 -17.19 24.83
CA ALA A 130 9.18 -18.46 25.50
C ALA A 130 10.43 -19.34 25.68
N LYS A 131 11.30 -19.41 24.66
CA LYS A 131 12.60 -20.13 24.74
C LYS A 131 13.53 -19.51 25.79
N VAL A 132 13.65 -18.18 25.80
CA VAL A 132 14.45 -17.46 26.81
C VAL A 132 13.89 -17.70 28.23
N ALA A 133 12.57 -17.66 28.40
CA ALA A 133 11.92 -17.93 29.68
C ALA A 133 12.16 -19.37 30.17
N ALA A 134 12.14 -20.36 29.27
CA ALA A 134 12.52 -21.73 29.59
C ALA A 134 13.99 -21.82 30.05
N GLY A 135 14.91 -21.16 29.35
CA GLY A 135 16.32 -21.06 29.74
C GLY A 135 16.52 -20.40 31.11
N ARG A 136 15.76 -19.33 31.41
CA ARG A 136 15.74 -18.67 32.72
C ARG A 136 15.33 -19.63 33.83
N ALA A 137 14.31 -20.47 33.61
CA ALA A 137 13.88 -21.47 34.60
C ALA A 137 15.00 -22.47 34.88
N VAL A 138 15.61 -23.03 33.83
CA VAL A 138 16.76 -23.95 33.94
C VAL A 138 17.91 -23.31 34.72
N ARG A 139 18.29 -22.06 34.40
CA ARG A 139 19.33 -21.31 35.11
C ARG A 139 19.03 -21.15 36.59
N ARG A 140 17.78 -20.81 36.95
CA ARG A 140 17.36 -20.64 38.36
C ARG A 140 17.42 -21.97 39.12
N ASP A 141 16.93 -23.04 38.53
CA ASP A 141 16.91 -24.35 39.18
C ASP A 141 18.32 -24.92 39.32
N LEU A 142 19.19 -24.66 38.35
CA LEU A 142 20.59 -25.02 38.43
C LEU A 142 21.34 -24.24 39.52
N GLY A 143 21.07 -22.93 39.67
CA GLY A 143 21.58 -22.14 40.79
C GLY A 143 21.15 -22.70 42.15
N LYS A 144 19.88 -23.09 42.29
CA LYS A 144 19.38 -23.77 43.50
C LYS A 144 20.05 -25.12 43.72
N ALA A 145 20.25 -25.91 42.66
CA ALA A 145 20.87 -27.22 42.73
C ALA A 145 22.32 -27.12 43.22
N VAL A 146 23.11 -26.17 42.69
CA VAL A 146 24.48 -25.92 43.14
C VAL A 146 24.49 -25.49 44.61
N LEU A 147 23.66 -24.52 45.01
CA LEU A 147 23.57 -24.10 46.41
C LEU A 147 23.15 -25.23 47.35
N LYS A 148 22.24 -26.12 46.90
CA LYS A 148 21.81 -27.30 47.66
C LYS A 148 22.95 -28.31 47.81
N THR A 149 23.78 -28.50 46.78
CA THR A 149 24.96 -29.37 46.86
C THR A 149 25.94 -28.86 47.91
N PHE A 150 26.10 -27.54 48.03
CA PHE A 150 27.00 -26.89 48.98
C PHE A 150 26.26 -26.34 50.22
N ARG A 151 25.18 -27.00 50.67
CA ARG A 151 24.32 -26.52 51.77
C ARG A 151 25.10 -26.15 53.04
N SER A 152 26.06 -26.96 53.46
CA SER A 152 26.90 -26.71 54.64
C SER A 152 27.83 -25.50 54.49
N TYR A 153 28.06 -25.04 53.26
CA TYR A 153 28.94 -23.94 52.90
C TYR A 153 28.16 -22.68 52.48
N GLN A 154 26.83 -22.74 52.48
CA GLN A 154 25.95 -21.74 51.87
C GLN A 154 26.27 -20.31 52.34
N LEU A 155 26.50 -20.10 53.64
CA LEU A 155 26.83 -18.79 54.22
C LEU A 155 28.05 -18.12 53.56
N LEU A 156 29.04 -18.89 53.11
CA LEU A 156 30.26 -18.37 52.51
C LEU A 156 30.17 -18.20 50.99
N ILE A 157 29.28 -18.97 50.33
CA ILE A 157 29.19 -18.99 48.86
C ILE A 157 28.00 -18.22 48.31
N HIS A 158 26.96 -17.95 49.11
CA HIS A 158 25.71 -17.36 48.63
C HIS A 158 25.91 -16.00 47.95
N GLY A 159 26.80 -15.17 48.50
CA GLY A 159 27.16 -13.87 47.91
C GLY A 159 27.76 -13.95 46.51
N ARG A 160 28.38 -15.08 46.13
CA ARG A 160 28.98 -15.25 44.79
C ARG A 160 27.95 -15.48 43.68
N PHE A 161 26.78 -16.02 44.01
CA PHE A 161 25.69 -16.19 43.04
C PHE A 161 24.85 -14.92 42.83
N HIS A 162 25.07 -13.90 43.67
CA HIS A 162 24.39 -12.61 43.62
C HIS A 162 25.31 -11.47 43.13
N GLY A 163 26.59 -11.76 42.89
CA GLY A 163 27.60 -10.77 42.52
C GLY A 163 27.32 -10.11 41.16
N ASN A 164 27.62 -8.81 41.09
CA ASN A 164 27.38 -7.95 39.94
C ASN A 164 28.00 -8.51 38.65
N ALA A 165 27.22 -8.44 37.58
CA ALA A 165 27.52 -8.85 36.22
C ALA A 165 28.63 -7.99 35.56
N ALA A 166 29.84 -8.01 36.14
CA ALA A 166 30.98 -7.27 35.60
C ALA A 166 31.42 -7.79 34.21
N ALA A 167 30.94 -8.96 33.78
CA ALA A 167 31.24 -9.53 32.47
C ALA A 167 30.29 -9.06 31.34
N GLY A 168 29.29 -8.22 31.62
CA GLY A 168 28.25 -7.85 30.65
C GLY A 168 28.50 -6.59 29.83
N ASN A 169 29.54 -5.80 30.14
CA ASN A 169 29.69 -4.45 29.57
C ASN A 169 30.17 -4.41 28.11
N ASP A 170 30.70 -5.51 27.57
CA ASP A 170 31.27 -5.54 26.21
C ASP A 170 30.41 -6.31 25.20
N MET A 171 29.20 -6.73 25.59
CA MET A 171 28.34 -7.49 24.69
C MET A 171 27.53 -6.52 23.85
N GLY A 172 28.14 -6.15 22.72
CA GLY A 172 27.65 -5.21 21.72
C GLY A 172 26.14 -5.31 21.48
N GLN A 173 25.51 -4.13 21.43
CA GLN A 173 24.08 -4.00 21.11
C GLN A 173 23.74 -4.49 19.70
N GLU A 174 24.74 -4.63 18.82
CA GLU A 174 24.63 -5.24 17.50
C GLU A 174 24.95 -6.74 17.58
N GLY A 175 23.92 -7.57 17.66
CA GLY A 175 24.09 -9.01 17.67
C GLY A 175 22.80 -9.74 17.37
N ASP A 176 22.92 -10.94 16.81
CA ASP A 176 21.80 -11.84 16.57
C ASP A 176 21.26 -12.37 17.92
N PRO A 177 19.96 -12.14 18.26
CA PRO A 177 19.37 -12.65 19.50
C PRO A 177 19.50 -14.17 19.66
N TYR A 178 19.51 -14.92 18.55
CA TYR A 178 19.69 -16.38 18.59
C TYR A 178 21.10 -16.78 19.03
N ARG A 179 22.12 -16.01 18.65
CA ARG A 179 23.50 -16.22 19.10
C ARG A 179 23.63 -15.98 20.60
N SER A 180 23.05 -14.89 21.11
CA SER A 180 23.02 -14.60 22.54
C SER A 180 22.29 -15.70 23.32
N HIS A 181 21.17 -16.20 22.81
CA HIS A 181 20.46 -17.35 23.40
C HIS A 181 21.29 -18.64 23.37
N ALA A 182 22.01 -18.93 22.29
CA ALA A 182 22.89 -20.10 22.21
C ALA A 182 24.03 -20.03 23.26
N LEU A 183 24.65 -18.86 23.42
CA LEU A 183 25.69 -18.62 24.43
C LEU A 183 25.13 -18.71 25.86
N MET A 184 23.88 -18.27 26.08
CA MET A 184 23.18 -18.51 27.35
C MET A 184 23.09 -20.02 27.63
N LEU A 185 22.64 -20.82 26.66
CA LEU A 185 22.49 -22.27 26.82
C LEU A 185 23.84 -22.96 27.08
N GLU A 186 24.89 -22.58 26.35
CA GLU A 186 26.25 -23.08 26.55
C GLU A 186 26.72 -22.83 27.99
N ASN A 187 26.56 -21.61 28.49
CA ASN A 187 26.93 -21.26 29.86
C ASN A 187 26.07 -21.99 30.91
N THR A 188 24.78 -22.24 30.63
CA THR A 188 23.98 -23.12 31.51
C THR A 188 24.49 -24.56 31.50
N GLY A 189 25.00 -25.06 30.36
CA GLY A 189 25.66 -26.35 30.25
C GLY A 189 26.94 -26.44 31.08
N VAL A 190 27.80 -25.42 31.02
CA VAL A 190 29.01 -25.31 31.84
C VAL A 190 28.68 -25.31 33.34
N ALA A 191 27.64 -24.58 33.74
CA ALA A 191 27.17 -24.59 35.11
C ALA A 191 26.61 -25.96 35.53
N ALA A 192 25.97 -26.70 34.62
CA ALA A 192 25.40 -28.01 34.89
C ALA A 192 26.49 -29.07 35.06
N GLU A 193 27.53 -29.01 34.24
CA GLU A 193 28.71 -29.84 34.39
C GLU A 193 29.41 -29.58 35.73
N ALA A 194 29.63 -28.31 36.09
CA ALA A 194 30.21 -27.95 37.38
C ALA A 194 29.35 -28.44 38.58
N ALA A 195 28.01 -28.43 38.44
CA ALA A 195 27.11 -28.98 39.45
C ALA A 195 27.21 -30.51 39.55
N ALA A 196 27.35 -31.21 38.41
CA ALA A 196 27.55 -32.66 38.37
C ALA A 196 28.89 -33.07 38.99
N ASP A 197 29.96 -32.34 38.69
CA ASP A 197 31.28 -32.57 39.27
C ASP A 197 31.32 -32.26 40.77
N ALA A 198 30.63 -31.20 41.22
CA ALA A 198 30.48 -30.92 42.65
C ALA A 198 29.78 -32.07 43.38
N ASN A 199 28.79 -32.68 42.72
CA ASN A 199 28.14 -33.88 43.21
C ASN A 199 29.03 -35.12 43.18
N ARG A 200 30.23 -35.13 42.59
CA ARG A 200 31.17 -36.27 42.63
C ARG A 200 32.16 -36.17 43.79
N LEU A 201 32.33 -35.00 44.38
CA LEU A 201 33.26 -34.79 45.50
C LEU A 201 32.75 -35.46 46.79
N PRO A 202 33.50 -36.41 47.39
CA PRO A 202 33.04 -37.19 48.53
C PRO A 202 32.83 -36.34 49.79
N LEU A 203 33.72 -35.39 50.06
CA LEU A 203 33.60 -34.47 51.20
C LEU A 203 32.38 -33.56 51.08
N VAL A 204 32.10 -33.04 49.87
CA VAL A 204 30.91 -32.22 49.60
C VAL A 204 29.65 -33.04 49.80
N ARG A 205 29.61 -34.30 49.33
CA ARG A 205 28.48 -35.22 49.59
C ARG A 205 28.24 -35.47 51.07
N LEU A 206 29.31 -35.70 51.83
CA LEU A 206 29.23 -35.95 53.28
C LEU A 206 28.59 -34.77 54.01
N PHE A 207 29.13 -33.57 53.81
CA PHE A 207 28.63 -32.36 54.48
C PHE A 207 27.30 -31.83 53.90
N ARG A 208 26.92 -32.27 52.69
CA ARG A 208 25.58 -32.06 52.14
C ARG A 208 24.52 -32.84 52.91
N LEU A 209 24.81 -34.12 53.22
CA LEU A 209 23.89 -35.00 53.94
C LEU A 209 23.78 -34.61 55.41
N ILE A 210 24.93 -34.37 56.05
CA ILE A 210 25.01 -34.05 57.47
C ILE A 210 25.65 -32.65 57.60
N PRO A 211 24.86 -31.61 57.91
CA PRO A 211 25.40 -30.28 58.13
C PRO A 211 26.46 -30.30 59.23
N LEU A 212 27.51 -29.47 59.08
CA LEU A 212 28.62 -29.41 60.03
C LEU A 212 28.11 -29.27 61.47
N TRP A 213 27.15 -28.37 61.73
CA TRP A 213 26.60 -28.13 63.06
C TRP A 213 26.00 -29.38 63.72
N VAL A 214 25.41 -30.30 62.94
CA VAL A 214 24.87 -31.57 63.48
C VAL A 214 26.02 -32.44 63.96
N ILE A 215 27.09 -32.57 63.17
CA ILE A 215 28.28 -33.35 63.54
C ILE A 215 28.95 -32.73 64.78
N LEU A 216 29.07 -31.39 64.83
CA LEU A 216 29.65 -30.69 65.97
C LEU A 216 28.84 -30.94 67.26
N VAL A 217 27.51 -30.92 67.20
CA VAL A 217 26.65 -31.20 68.36
C VAL A 217 26.78 -32.66 68.81
N VAL A 218 26.83 -33.62 67.88
CA VAL A 218 27.03 -35.04 68.22
C VAL A 218 28.38 -35.25 68.89
N VAL A 219 29.46 -34.70 68.32
CA VAL A 219 30.81 -34.83 68.88
C VAL A 219 30.90 -34.17 70.25
N ALA A 220 30.36 -32.96 70.41
CA ALA A 220 30.31 -32.28 71.70
C ALA A 220 29.48 -33.08 72.72
N GLY A 221 28.31 -33.58 72.33
CA GLY A 221 27.45 -34.40 73.18
C GLY A 221 28.11 -35.71 73.62
N MET A 222 28.84 -36.39 72.73
CA MET A 222 29.59 -37.61 73.07
C MET A 222 30.71 -37.32 74.08
N HIS A 223 31.45 -36.22 73.92
CA HIS A 223 32.51 -35.83 74.86
C HIS A 223 31.94 -35.38 76.21
N LEU A 224 30.84 -34.64 76.22
CA LEU A 224 30.12 -34.26 77.44
C LEU A 224 29.62 -35.51 78.19
N TRP A 225 28.95 -36.42 77.48
CA TRP A 225 28.47 -37.68 78.06
C TRP A 225 29.62 -38.51 78.66
N TYR A 226 30.72 -38.68 77.94
CA TYR A 226 31.88 -39.41 78.43
C TYR A 226 32.53 -38.76 79.65
N SER A 227 32.51 -37.43 79.72
CA SER A 227 33.06 -36.65 80.84
C SER A 227 32.20 -36.73 82.10
N PHE A 228 30.88 -36.83 81.95
CA PHE A 228 29.91 -36.76 83.06
C PHE A 228 29.23 -38.09 83.41
N ARG A 229 29.52 -39.20 82.71
CA ARG A 229 29.02 -40.52 83.09
C ARG A 229 29.56 -40.93 84.48
N PRO A 230 28.84 -41.78 85.22
CA PRO A 230 29.35 -42.35 86.48
C PRO A 230 30.73 -43.00 86.27
N GLY A 231 31.74 -42.55 87.04
CA GLY A 231 33.13 -42.97 86.89
C GLY A 231 33.96 -42.20 85.84
N GLY A 232 33.41 -41.12 85.25
CA GLY A 232 34.14 -40.23 84.35
C GLY A 232 35.17 -39.36 85.08
N ALA A 233 36.26 -39.01 84.39
CA ALA A 233 37.37 -38.23 84.93
C ALA A 233 37.14 -36.69 84.87
N GLY A 234 35.91 -36.24 84.58
CA GLY A 234 35.57 -34.83 84.40
C GLY A 234 35.97 -34.28 83.02
N ILE A 235 35.73 -32.98 82.80
CA ILE A 235 35.92 -32.32 81.50
C ILE A 235 37.38 -32.07 81.14
N THR A 236 38.23 -31.86 82.15
CA THR A 236 39.65 -31.48 82.00
C THR A 236 40.48 -32.49 81.20
N PRO A 237 40.41 -33.82 81.48
CA PRO A 237 41.13 -34.81 80.68
C PRO A 237 40.47 -35.08 79.31
N ALA A 238 39.19 -34.74 79.12
CA ALA A 238 38.51 -34.88 77.84
C ALA A 238 38.82 -33.73 76.86
N LEU A 239 39.21 -32.55 77.36
CA LEU A 239 39.46 -31.35 76.57
C LEU A 239 40.44 -31.55 75.40
N PRO A 240 41.61 -32.22 75.55
CA PRO A 240 42.53 -32.43 74.43
C PRO A 240 41.90 -33.28 73.31
N SER A 241 41.20 -34.36 73.67
CA SER A 241 40.52 -35.23 72.70
C SER A 241 39.36 -34.51 71.99
N PHE A 242 38.62 -33.66 72.72
CA PHE A 242 37.58 -32.81 72.15
C PHE A 242 38.18 -31.79 71.17
N ALA A 243 39.28 -31.13 71.54
CA ALA A 243 39.94 -30.15 70.68
C ALA A 243 40.47 -30.80 69.39
N ILE A 244 41.09 -31.99 69.49
CA ILE A 244 41.60 -32.74 68.33
C ILE A 244 40.46 -33.17 67.40
N SER A 245 39.37 -33.72 67.94
CA SER A 245 38.22 -34.17 67.13
C SER A 245 37.52 -32.99 66.44
N MET A 246 37.29 -31.89 67.16
CA MET A 246 36.74 -30.65 66.60
C MET A 246 37.65 -30.07 65.52
N GLY A 247 38.96 -29.96 65.79
CA GLY A 247 39.94 -29.45 64.83
C GLY A 247 39.99 -30.29 63.56
N THR A 248 39.95 -31.61 63.69
CA THR A 248 39.96 -32.54 62.54
C THR A 248 38.69 -32.39 61.70
N LEU A 249 37.52 -32.25 62.33
CA LEU A 249 36.25 -32.04 61.62
C LEU A 249 36.21 -30.71 60.88
N ILE A 250 36.67 -29.63 61.51
CA ILE A 250 36.78 -28.31 60.89
C ILE A 250 37.77 -28.36 59.72
N LEU A 251 38.92 -29.02 59.89
CA LEU A 251 39.90 -29.18 58.83
C LEU A 251 39.32 -29.96 57.63
N LEU A 252 38.63 -31.06 57.88
CA LEU A 252 37.98 -31.86 56.83
C LEU A 252 36.90 -31.05 56.09
N TRP A 253 36.15 -30.24 56.83
CA TRP A 253 35.17 -29.31 56.26
C TRP A 253 35.83 -28.24 55.40
N LEU A 254 36.92 -27.63 55.86
CA LEU A 254 37.71 -26.65 55.11
C LEU A 254 38.32 -27.26 53.84
N VAL A 255 38.85 -28.49 53.90
CA VAL A 255 39.34 -29.20 52.71
C VAL A 255 38.21 -29.41 51.71
N GLY A 256 37.02 -29.81 52.17
CA GLY A 256 35.83 -29.91 51.32
C GLY A 256 35.43 -28.58 50.68
N LEU A 257 35.55 -27.46 51.43
CA LEU A 257 35.29 -26.12 50.90
C LEU A 257 36.34 -25.73 49.84
N VAL A 258 37.62 -25.89 50.14
CA VAL A 258 38.73 -25.49 49.24
C VAL A 258 38.69 -26.29 47.94
N THR A 259 38.44 -27.60 48.01
CA THR A 259 38.29 -28.46 46.83
C THR A 259 37.02 -28.16 46.02
N GLY A 260 35.94 -27.75 46.68
CA GLY A 260 34.70 -27.35 46.03
C GLY A 260 34.70 -25.93 45.45
N LEU A 261 35.56 -25.03 45.94
CA LEU A 261 35.55 -23.62 45.61
C LEU A 261 35.76 -23.32 44.11
N PRO A 262 36.66 -24.01 43.37
CA PRO A 262 36.79 -23.83 41.93
C PRO A 262 35.50 -24.14 41.16
N LEU A 263 34.77 -25.19 41.57
CA LEU A 263 33.49 -25.57 40.97
C LEU A 263 32.40 -24.55 41.27
N VAL A 264 32.35 -24.04 42.51
CA VAL A 264 31.44 -22.96 42.88
C VAL A 264 31.73 -21.71 42.05
N ARG A 265 33.02 -21.34 41.89
CA ARG A 265 33.43 -20.20 41.06
C ARG A 265 33.00 -20.39 39.62
N ARG A 266 33.34 -21.52 38.99
CA ARG A 266 32.96 -21.87 37.61
C ARG A 266 31.44 -21.84 37.40
N ALA A 267 30.67 -22.44 38.32
CA ALA A 267 29.21 -22.43 38.24
C ALA A 267 28.64 -21.02 38.41
N SER A 268 29.13 -20.25 39.39
CA SER A 268 28.66 -18.88 39.64
C SER A 268 28.97 -17.93 38.48
N SER A 269 30.17 -18.02 37.89
CA SER A 269 30.55 -17.21 36.74
C SER A 269 29.75 -17.59 35.50
N ALA A 270 29.57 -18.89 35.22
CA ALA A 270 28.78 -19.35 34.09
C ALA A 270 27.30 -18.95 34.24
N LEU A 271 26.70 -19.05 35.43
CA LEU A 271 25.33 -18.59 35.67
C LEU A 271 25.18 -17.06 35.56
N ALA A 272 26.20 -16.30 35.95
CA ALA A 272 26.23 -14.85 35.79
C ALA A 272 26.34 -14.46 34.29
N SER A 273 27.22 -15.11 33.54
CA SER A 273 27.34 -14.94 32.08
C SER A 273 26.03 -15.33 31.37
N ALA A 274 25.44 -16.47 31.72
CA ALA A 274 24.15 -16.90 31.16
C ALA A 274 23.05 -15.84 31.40
N ARG A 275 23.00 -15.22 32.58
CA ARG A 275 22.07 -14.11 32.85
C ARG A 275 22.34 -12.87 31.99
N ALA A 276 23.61 -12.54 31.75
CA ALA A 276 23.96 -11.43 30.86
C ALA A 276 23.54 -11.70 29.42
N TYR A 277 23.78 -12.92 28.91
CA TYR A 277 23.32 -13.35 27.59
C TYR A 277 21.79 -13.41 27.47
N GLU A 278 21.09 -13.82 28.54
CA GLU A 278 19.62 -13.78 28.64
C GLU A 278 19.10 -12.36 28.42
N MET A 279 19.64 -11.37 29.16
CA MET A 279 19.24 -9.96 29.03
C MET A 279 19.60 -9.38 27.67
N ALA A 280 20.78 -9.73 27.13
CA ALA A 280 21.21 -9.29 25.80
C ALA A 280 20.29 -9.85 24.70
N ALA A 281 19.96 -11.14 24.77
CA ALA A 281 19.04 -11.82 23.85
C ALA A 281 17.65 -11.15 23.83
N GLU A 282 17.07 -10.88 25.02
CA GLU A 282 15.79 -10.17 25.11
C GLU A 282 15.89 -8.78 24.49
N LYS A 283 16.89 -7.98 24.88
CA LYS A 283 17.08 -6.62 24.37
C LYS A 283 17.26 -6.58 22.85
N GLN A 284 18.09 -7.47 22.30
CA GLN A 284 18.33 -7.57 20.85
C GLN A 284 17.07 -7.99 20.10
N SER A 285 16.28 -8.93 20.65
CA SER A 285 15.03 -9.37 20.01
C SER A 285 13.99 -8.24 19.96
N VAL A 286 13.88 -7.44 21.02
CA VAL A 286 13.01 -6.25 21.05
C VAL A 286 13.51 -5.18 20.09
N ALA A 287 14.82 -4.92 20.08
CA ALA A 287 15.42 -3.94 19.17
C ALA A 287 15.21 -4.30 17.69
N ARG A 288 15.30 -5.58 17.33
CA ARG A 288 15.01 -6.06 15.98
C ARG A 288 13.56 -5.82 15.57
N LEU A 289 12.61 -6.09 16.47
CA LEU A 289 11.19 -5.84 16.20
C LEU A 289 10.91 -4.34 16.05
N ALA A 290 11.52 -3.50 16.89
CA ALA A 290 11.40 -2.05 16.81
C ALA A 290 12.03 -1.48 15.52
N ALA A 291 13.15 -2.05 15.07
CA ALA A 291 13.80 -1.67 13.82
C ALA A 291 12.91 -1.98 12.61
N LEU A 292 12.27 -3.15 12.58
CA LEU A 292 11.32 -3.52 11.52
C LEU A 292 10.10 -2.59 11.51
N ASP A 293 9.54 -2.27 12.69
CA ASP A 293 8.42 -1.33 12.78
C ASP A 293 8.80 0.07 12.27
N ALA A 294 10.01 0.54 12.62
CA ALA A 294 10.55 1.81 12.13
C ALA A 294 10.80 1.81 10.61
N GLU A 295 11.30 0.70 10.06
CA GLU A 295 11.46 0.52 8.61
C GLU A 295 10.10 0.61 7.90
N ILE A 296 9.09 -0.09 8.38
CA ILE A 296 7.72 -0.06 7.83
C ILE A 296 7.13 1.36 7.91
N GLN A 297 7.36 2.10 9.01
CA GLN A 297 6.91 3.48 9.12
C GLN A 297 7.59 4.40 8.09
N LYS A 298 8.89 4.23 7.89
CA LYS A 298 9.65 4.99 6.90
C LYS A 298 9.19 4.67 5.48
N GLU A 299 8.95 3.40 5.17
CA GLU A 299 8.40 2.99 3.88
C GLU A 299 7.02 3.60 3.65
N ASN A 300 6.11 3.51 4.62
CA ASN A 300 4.77 4.10 4.53
C ASN A 300 4.81 5.62 4.28
N ALA A 301 5.75 6.33 4.89
CA ALA A 301 5.96 7.75 4.65
C ALA A 301 6.43 8.01 3.20
N SER A 302 7.43 7.26 2.73
CA SER A 302 7.94 7.37 1.35
C SER A 302 6.91 7.00 0.28
N GLU A 303 6.03 6.02 0.56
CA GLU A 303 4.91 5.65 -0.31
C GLU A 303 3.90 6.79 -0.41
N GLY A 304 3.66 7.51 0.70
CA GLY A 304 2.79 8.68 0.73
C GLY A 304 3.31 9.82 -0.15
N GLU A 305 4.62 10.07 -0.09
CA GLU A 305 5.29 11.04 -0.96
C GLU A 305 5.23 10.62 -2.44
N SER A 306 5.55 9.37 -2.75
CA SER A 306 5.51 8.82 -4.11
C SER A 306 4.10 8.87 -4.71
N LEU A 307 3.07 8.61 -3.90
CA LEU A 307 1.68 8.71 -4.34
C LEU A 307 1.30 10.16 -4.65
N SER A 308 1.70 11.12 -3.80
CA SER A 308 1.49 12.55 -4.03
C SER A 308 2.17 13.03 -5.32
N GLU A 309 3.40 12.59 -5.57
CA GLU A 309 4.12 12.88 -6.80
C GLU A 309 3.40 12.30 -8.04
N THR A 310 2.96 11.05 -7.95
CA THR A 310 2.17 10.39 -9.01
C THR A 310 0.88 11.16 -9.31
N PHE A 311 0.17 11.65 -8.29
CA PHE A 311 -1.02 12.48 -8.49
C PHE A 311 -0.68 13.78 -9.23
N ARG A 312 0.42 14.43 -8.85
CA ARG A 312 0.86 15.68 -9.48
C ARG A 312 1.26 15.47 -10.94
N GLU A 313 2.07 14.46 -11.22
CA GLU A 313 2.53 14.11 -12.57
C GLU A 313 1.35 13.70 -13.46
N SER A 314 0.46 12.83 -12.94
CA SER A 314 -0.73 12.40 -13.68
C SER A 314 -1.68 13.55 -13.98
N ASP A 315 -1.78 14.54 -13.08
CA ASP A 315 -2.58 15.75 -13.32
C ASP A 315 -1.96 16.66 -14.38
N SER A 316 -0.63 16.84 -14.38
CA SER A 316 0.05 17.61 -15.43
C SER A 316 -0.05 16.95 -16.79
N ASP A 317 0.15 15.63 -16.87
CA ASP A 317 0.04 14.86 -18.12
C ASP A 317 -1.39 14.90 -18.67
N TRP A 318 -2.37 14.76 -17.78
CA TRP A 318 -3.79 14.88 -18.13
C TRP A 318 -4.12 16.27 -18.71
N LYS A 319 -3.70 17.35 -18.05
CA LYS A 319 -3.90 18.73 -18.54
C LYS A 319 -3.25 18.95 -19.90
N ALA A 320 -2.01 18.49 -20.07
CA ALA A 320 -1.27 18.63 -21.31
C ALA A 320 -1.94 17.87 -22.47
N GLY A 321 -2.30 16.61 -22.25
CA GLY A 321 -2.98 15.77 -23.25
C GLY A 321 -4.36 16.31 -23.62
N LEU A 322 -5.13 16.79 -22.63
CA LEU A 322 -6.43 17.43 -22.86
C LEU A 322 -6.28 18.70 -23.72
N ALA A 323 -5.35 19.59 -23.35
CA ALA A 323 -5.11 20.84 -24.07
C ALA A 323 -4.65 20.59 -25.51
N GLU A 324 -3.73 19.65 -25.73
CA GLU A 324 -3.26 19.29 -27.07
C GLU A 324 -4.38 18.68 -27.93
N GLY A 325 -5.17 17.77 -27.35
CA GLY A 325 -6.30 17.14 -28.03
C GLY A 325 -7.40 18.15 -28.37
N GLN A 326 -7.71 19.08 -27.46
CA GLN A 326 -8.63 20.19 -27.72
C GLN A 326 -8.11 21.08 -28.86
N LYS A 327 -6.83 21.48 -28.82
CA LYS A 327 -6.22 22.27 -29.90
C LYS A 327 -6.30 21.56 -31.26
N LYS A 328 -6.13 20.24 -31.30
CA LYS A 328 -6.30 19.42 -32.52
C LYS A 328 -7.75 19.38 -32.99
N LEU A 329 -8.72 19.25 -32.09
CA LEU A 329 -10.15 19.29 -32.43
C LEU A 329 -10.57 20.67 -32.94
N ASP A 330 -10.12 21.74 -32.28
CA ASP A 330 -10.42 23.13 -32.65
C ASP A 330 -9.87 23.45 -34.04
N ARG A 331 -8.63 23.06 -34.34
CA ARG A 331 -8.03 23.20 -35.68
C ARG A 331 -8.81 22.44 -36.76
N LYS A 332 -9.28 21.22 -36.46
CA LYS A 332 -10.10 20.44 -37.39
C LYS A 332 -11.44 21.10 -37.63
N PHE A 333 -12.08 21.58 -36.57
CA PHE A 333 -13.37 22.25 -36.62
C PHE A 333 -13.30 23.56 -37.41
N SER A 334 -12.28 24.39 -37.16
CA SER A 334 -12.08 25.66 -37.87
C SER A 334 -11.74 25.49 -39.36
N ALA A 335 -11.24 24.33 -39.77
CA ALA A 335 -10.95 24.01 -41.17
C ALA A 335 -12.16 23.45 -41.94
N LEU A 336 -13.28 23.15 -41.27
CA LEU A 336 -14.48 22.60 -41.92
C LEU A 336 -15.18 23.59 -42.86
N PRO A 337 -15.34 24.89 -42.54
CA PRO A 337 -15.98 25.86 -43.44
C PRO A 337 -15.25 25.95 -44.79
N ALA A 338 -13.92 26.09 -44.77
CA ALA A 338 -13.11 26.15 -45.98
C ALA A 338 -13.18 24.88 -46.83
N ARG A 339 -13.33 23.70 -46.21
CA ARG A 339 -13.54 22.43 -46.93
C ARG A 339 -14.95 22.32 -47.53
N LEU A 340 -15.95 22.86 -46.83
CA LEU A 340 -17.32 22.87 -47.33
C LEU A 340 -17.47 23.83 -48.52
N GLU A 341 -16.82 24.98 -48.48
CA GLU A 341 -16.78 25.93 -49.62
C GLU A 341 -16.08 25.33 -50.85
N SER A 342 -15.07 24.47 -50.69
CA SER A 342 -14.39 23.83 -51.83
C SER A 342 -15.19 22.72 -52.52
N LEU A 343 -16.33 22.31 -51.95
CA LEU A 343 -17.18 21.22 -52.45
C LEU A 343 -18.46 21.72 -53.16
N TYR A 344 -18.70 23.03 -53.17
CA TYR A 344 -19.83 23.70 -53.83
C TYR A 344 -19.33 24.64 -54.93
#